data_AF-A0A9E2EH51-F1
#
_entry.id   AF-A0A9E2EH51-F1
#
_cell.length_a   1.000
_cell.length_b   1.000
_cell.length_c   1.000
_cell.angle_alpha   90.00
_cell.angle_beta   90.00
_cell.angle_gamma   90.00
#
_symmetry.space_group_name_H-M   'P 1'
#
loop_
_entity.id
_entity.type
_entity.pdbx_description
1 polymer ?
#
loop_
_entity_poly.entity_id
_entity_poly.type
_entity_poly.pdbx_seq_one_letter_code
_entity_poly.pdbx_strand_id
1 'polypeptide(L)'
;MRCLILMLGALLVAPAALAVEALSTEELVSHCDKFDDPNAEKDRIFCVRYIQGFIDGAVATDERVAQNIVEEYQKDESFSERAARTRIGSRLDRYGYTVYADYCLGDPVPLREVVEHVVAAIENEHLVAANPLARDLVYQVLRRDYPCALEK
;
A
#
# COMPACT_ATOMS: atom_id res chain seq x y z
N MET A 1 -45.10 -10.26 -21.56
CA MET A 1 -44.43 -9.28 -22.45
C MET A 1 -44.30 -7.87 -21.87
N ARG A 2 -45.35 -7.26 -21.29
CA ARG A 2 -45.25 -5.90 -20.70
C ARG A 2 -44.27 -5.75 -19.52
N CYS A 3 -44.14 -6.79 -18.68
CA CYS A 3 -43.22 -6.77 -17.53
C CYS A 3 -41.74 -6.82 -17.95
N LEU A 4 -41.43 -7.49 -19.07
CA LEU A 4 -40.06 -7.61 -19.59
C LEU A 4 -39.53 -6.26 -20.13
N ILE A 5 -40.44 -5.46 -20.71
CA ILE A 5 -40.11 -4.13 -21.26
C ILE A 5 -39.84 -3.12 -20.13
N LEU A 6 -40.58 -3.22 -19.01
CA LEU A 6 -40.37 -2.37 -17.83
C LEU A 6 -39.03 -2.64 -17.14
N MET A 7 -38.57 -3.90 -17.09
CA MET A 7 -37.26 -4.25 -16.52
C MET A 7 -36.10 -3.78 -17.41
N LEU A 8 -36.21 -3.87 -18.73
CA LEU A 8 -35.16 -3.41 -19.65
C LEU A 8 -34.95 -1.89 -19.59
N GLY A 9 -36.02 -1.12 -19.35
CA GLY A 9 -35.95 0.34 -19.22
C GLY A 9 -35.20 0.82 -17.97
N ALA A 10 -35.26 0.06 -16.86
CA ALA A 10 -34.60 0.43 -15.61
C ALA A 10 -33.06 0.29 -15.67
N LEU A 11 -32.53 -0.63 -16.48
CA LEU A 11 -31.08 -0.82 -16.66
C LEU A 11 -30.43 0.33 -17.46
N LEU A 12 -31.18 1.02 -18.31
CA LEU A 12 -30.68 2.13 -19.14
C LEU A 12 -30.58 3.47 -18.38
N VAL A 13 -31.14 3.54 -17.16
CA VAL A 13 -31.15 4.75 -16.32
C VAL A 13 -30.15 4.65 -15.17
N ALA A 14 -29.42 3.54 -15.06
CA ALA A 14 -28.34 3.43 -14.09
C ALA A 14 -27.26 4.49 -14.42
N PRO A 15 -26.89 5.36 -13.48
CA PRO A 15 -25.74 6.23 -13.68
C PRO A 15 -24.53 5.35 -13.96
N ALA A 16 -23.70 5.74 -14.92
CA ALA A 16 -22.39 5.10 -15.09
C ALA A 16 -21.68 5.19 -13.72
N ALA A 17 -21.42 4.05 -13.11
CA ALA A 17 -20.59 4.01 -11.93
C ALA A 17 -19.22 4.54 -12.38
N LEU A 18 -18.89 5.78 -12.01
CA LEU A 18 -17.54 6.28 -12.12
C LEU A 18 -16.71 5.39 -11.22
N ALA A 19 -15.91 4.51 -11.83
CA ALA A 19 -14.90 3.77 -11.10
C ALA A 19 -14.07 4.80 -10.32
N VAL A 20 -13.72 4.48 -9.07
CA VAL A 20 -12.80 5.31 -8.29
C VAL A 20 -11.50 5.40 -9.08
N GLU A 21 -11.23 6.58 -9.66
CA GLU A 21 -9.99 6.82 -10.40
C GLU A 21 -8.82 6.69 -9.43
N ALA A 22 -7.76 6.04 -9.89
CA ALA A 22 -6.57 5.89 -9.07
C ALA A 22 -5.92 7.27 -8.88
N LEU A 23 -5.59 7.59 -7.62
CA LEU A 23 -4.92 8.86 -7.29
C LEU A 23 -3.61 8.97 -8.09
N SER A 24 -3.48 10.07 -8.82
CA SER A 24 -2.26 10.39 -9.56
C SER A 24 -1.14 10.84 -8.63
N THR A 25 0.09 10.69 -9.07
CA THR A 25 1.24 11.21 -8.32
C THR A 25 1.21 12.73 -8.24
N GLU A 26 0.78 13.43 -9.30
CA GLU A 26 0.67 14.88 -9.29
C GLU A 26 -0.29 15.38 -8.20
N GLU A 27 -1.44 14.71 -8.02
CA GLU A 27 -2.38 15.02 -6.95
C GLU A 27 -1.76 14.77 -5.57
N LEU A 28 -1.07 13.65 -5.37
CA LEU A 28 -0.36 13.37 -4.11
C LEU A 28 0.70 14.45 -3.82
N VAL A 29 1.49 14.82 -4.82
CA VAL A 29 2.52 15.86 -4.73
C VAL A 29 1.92 17.20 -4.32
N SER A 30 0.79 17.60 -4.91
CA SER A 30 0.11 18.89 -4.61
C SER A 30 -0.38 19.05 -3.16
N HIS A 31 -0.41 17.94 -2.42
CA HIS A 31 -0.75 17.90 -1.00
C HIS A 31 0.49 17.66 -0.12
N CYS A 32 1.41 16.79 -0.55
CA CYS A 32 2.61 16.46 0.20
C CYS A 32 3.70 17.56 0.14
N ASP A 33 3.72 18.40 -0.88
CA ASP A 33 4.63 19.56 -0.98
C ASP A 33 4.43 20.58 0.16
N LYS A 34 3.24 20.61 0.76
CA LYS A 34 2.88 21.45 1.91
C LYS A 34 3.02 20.73 3.25
N PHE A 35 3.71 19.58 3.30
CA PHE A 35 3.81 18.78 4.52
C PHE A 35 4.36 19.59 5.71
N ASP A 36 5.30 20.50 5.48
CA ASP A 36 5.92 21.31 6.53
C ASP A 36 5.23 22.69 6.76
N ASP A 37 4.23 23.06 5.96
CA ASP A 37 3.51 24.32 6.16
C ASP A 37 2.50 24.18 7.31
N PRO A 38 2.67 24.90 8.44
CA PRO A 38 1.77 24.80 9.59
C PRO A 38 0.33 25.22 9.27
N ASN A 39 0.11 26.04 8.24
CA ASN A 39 -1.21 26.54 7.85
C ASN A 39 -1.94 25.60 6.87
N ALA A 40 -1.24 24.65 6.24
CA ALA A 40 -1.79 23.73 5.25
C ALA A 40 -2.38 22.45 5.86
N GLU A 41 -3.23 22.58 6.88
CA GLU A 41 -3.76 21.45 7.66
C GLU A 41 -4.39 20.35 6.78
N LYS A 42 -5.21 20.73 5.81
CA LYS A 42 -5.91 19.79 4.92
C LYS A 42 -4.93 19.00 4.05
N ASP A 43 -3.94 19.68 3.49
CA ASP A 43 -2.94 19.08 2.61
C ASP A 43 -2.04 18.10 3.39
N ARG A 44 -1.59 18.49 4.59
CA ARG A 44 -0.83 17.60 5.49
C ARG A 44 -1.64 16.36 5.88
N ILE A 45 -2.91 16.55 6.26
CA ILE A 45 -3.80 15.43 6.63
C ILE A 45 -3.96 14.49 5.43
N PHE A 46 -4.17 15.04 4.23
CA PHE A 46 -4.29 14.23 3.03
C PHE A 46 -3.03 13.39 2.78
N CYS A 47 -1.85 14.02 2.77
CA CYS A 47 -0.58 13.35 2.55
C CYS A 47 -0.36 12.20 3.55
N VAL A 48 -0.52 12.48 4.85
CA VAL A 48 -0.34 11.48 5.91
C VAL A 48 -1.34 10.34 5.77
N ARG A 49 -2.62 10.65 5.54
CA ARG A 49 -3.68 9.62 5.49
C ARG A 49 -3.58 8.75 4.25
N TYR A 50 -3.14 9.29 3.12
CA TYR A 50 -2.91 8.49 1.92
C TYR A 50 -1.78 7.47 2.16
N ILE A 51 -0.63 7.92 2.66
CA ILE A 51 0.53 7.06 2.94
C ILE A 51 0.18 6.03 4.01
N GLN A 52 -0.49 6.45 5.08
CA GLN A 52 -0.99 5.54 6.09
C GLN A 52 -1.93 4.48 5.49
N GLY A 53 -2.90 4.90 4.66
CA GLY A 53 -3.84 3.98 4.01
C GLY A 53 -3.16 2.99 3.06
N PHE A 54 -2.09 3.40 2.39
CA PHE A 54 -1.26 2.51 1.57
C PHE A 54 -0.60 1.41 2.44
N ILE A 55 0.04 1.81 3.54
CA ILE A 55 0.71 0.90 4.48
C ILE A 55 -0.32 -0.05 5.10
N ASP A 56 -1.43 0.48 5.62
CA ASP A 56 -2.50 -0.29 6.24
C ASP A 56 -3.12 -1.29 5.24
N GLY A 57 -3.25 -0.89 3.97
CA GLY A 57 -3.73 -1.74 2.88
C GLY A 57 -2.79 -2.89 2.54
N ALA A 58 -1.47 -2.63 2.51
CA ALA A 58 -0.47 -3.67 2.35
C ALA A 58 -0.49 -4.66 3.52
N VAL A 59 -0.45 -4.15 4.77
CA VAL A 59 -0.51 -4.99 5.98
C VAL A 59 -1.78 -5.83 6.04
N ALA A 60 -2.96 -5.26 5.75
CA ALA A 60 -4.23 -5.99 5.82
C ALA A 60 -4.35 -7.10 4.75
N THR A 61 -3.78 -6.87 3.57
CA THR A 61 -3.76 -7.87 2.49
C THR A 61 -2.76 -8.97 2.81
N ASP A 62 -1.57 -8.57 3.27
CA ASP A 62 -0.48 -9.49 3.59
C ASP A 62 -0.79 -10.32 4.84
N GLU A 63 -1.46 -9.79 5.86
CA GLU A 63 -1.90 -10.54 7.03
C GLU A 63 -2.87 -11.66 6.68
N ARG A 64 -3.94 -11.35 5.93
CA ARG A 64 -4.96 -12.34 5.56
C ARG A 64 -4.40 -13.37 4.59
N VAL A 65 -3.57 -12.95 3.65
CA VAL A 65 -2.89 -13.86 2.72
C VAL A 65 -1.89 -14.74 3.48
N ALA A 66 -1.09 -14.19 4.39
CA ALA A 66 -0.15 -14.95 5.20
C ALA A 66 -0.84 -15.96 6.12
N GLN A 67 -1.96 -15.59 6.76
CA GLN A 67 -2.74 -16.52 7.59
C GLN A 67 -3.26 -17.70 6.76
N ASN A 68 -3.82 -17.44 5.57
CA ASN A 68 -4.30 -18.49 4.67
C ASN A 68 -3.15 -19.40 4.20
N ILE A 69 -1.99 -18.82 3.88
CA ILE A 69 -0.77 -19.56 3.51
C ILE A 69 -0.31 -20.41 4.70
N VAL A 70 -0.21 -19.87 5.91
CA VAL A 70 0.24 -20.62 7.09
C VAL A 70 -0.68 -21.82 7.37
N GLU A 71 -2.00 -21.66 7.25
CA GLU A 71 -2.96 -22.76 7.40
C GLU A 71 -2.82 -23.83 6.31
N GLU A 72 -2.50 -23.45 5.08
CA GLU A 72 -2.31 -24.37 3.95
C GLU A 72 -0.99 -25.14 4.06
N TYR A 73 0.12 -24.47 4.41
CA TYR A 73 1.45 -25.07 4.52
C TYR A 73 1.59 -26.02 5.71
N GLN A 74 0.74 -25.91 6.74
CA GLN A 74 0.74 -26.86 7.87
C GLN A 74 0.30 -28.28 7.47
N LYS A 75 -0.33 -28.47 6.31
CA LYS A 75 -0.90 -29.77 5.92
C LYS A 75 0.13 -30.74 5.31
N ASP A 76 1.16 -30.27 4.60
CA ASP A 76 2.17 -31.12 3.93
C ASP A 76 3.55 -30.42 3.78
N GLU A 77 4.18 -30.00 4.89
CA GLU A 77 5.44 -29.21 4.85
C GLU A 77 6.71 -30.07 4.67
N SER A 78 7.52 -29.76 3.66
CA SER A 78 8.89 -30.27 3.50
C SER A 78 9.90 -29.60 4.44
N PHE A 79 11.08 -30.20 4.64
CA PHE A 79 12.14 -29.60 5.48
C PHE A 79 12.57 -28.19 5.01
N SER A 80 12.64 -28.00 3.70
CA SER A 80 12.96 -26.72 3.04
C SER A 80 11.89 -25.66 3.30
N GLU A 81 10.61 -26.03 3.25
CA GLU A 81 9.50 -25.11 3.57
C GLU A 81 9.50 -24.74 5.05
N ARG A 82 9.79 -25.70 5.95
CA ARG A 82 9.93 -25.42 7.38
C ARG A 82 11.05 -24.42 7.67
N ALA A 83 12.21 -24.59 7.05
CA ALA A 83 13.34 -23.67 7.20
C ALA A 83 13.01 -22.27 6.66
N ALA A 84 12.32 -22.18 5.52
CA ALA A 84 11.83 -20.92 4.98
C ALA A 84 10.82 -20.25 5.92
N ARG A 85 9.87 -21.02 6.48
CA ARG A 85 8.89 -20.52 7.46
C ARG A 85 9.55 -20.00 8.73
N THR A 86 10.53 -20.70 9.29
CA THR A 86 11.23 -20.24 10.50
C THR A 86 11.97 -18.92 10.24
N ARG A 87 12.59 -18.77 9.07
CA ARG A 87 13.23 -17.50 8.65
C ARG A 87 12.21 -16.38 8.45
N ILE A 88 11.11 -16.65 7.75
CA ILE A 88 10.04 -15.67 7.53
C ILE A 88 9.37 -15.30 8.85
N GLY A 89 9.16 -16.24 9.77
CA GLY A 89 8.61 -16.01 11.11
C GLY A 89 9.42 -15.00 11.91
N SER A 90 10.75 -15.15 11.93
CA SER A 90 11.63 -14.18 12.62
C SER A 90 11.60 -12.77 12.02
N ARG A 91 11.26 -12.65 10.73
CA ARG A 91 11.09 -11.36 10.04
C ARG A 91 9.70 -10.79 10.29
N LEU A 92 8.66 -11.62 10.30
CA LEU A 92 7.30 -11.23 10.68
C LEU A 92 7.26 -10.66 12.09
N ASP A 93 7.93 -11.30 13.05
CA ASP A 93 8.01 -10.82 14.43
C ASP A 93 8.67 -9.44 14.55
N ARG A 94 9.53 -9.06 13.58
CA ARG A 94 10.29 -7.80 13.61
C ARG A 94 9.67 -6.68 12.77
N TYR A 95 9.09 -7.03 11.63
CA TYR A 95 8.65 -6.09 10.59
C TYR A 95 7.15 -6.19 10.26
N GLY A 96 6.43 -7.06 10.97
CA GLY A 96 5.05 -7.39 10.68
C GLY A 96 4.88 -7.94 9.27
N TYR A 97 3.68 -7.73 8.71
CA TYR A 97 3.32 -8.28 7.40
C TYR A 97 3.91 -7.54 6.21
N THR A 98 4.54 -6.37 6.41
CA THR A 98 5.18 -5.62 5.33
C THR A 98 6.26 -6.42 4.60
N VAL A 99 6.87 -7.41 5.26
CA VAL A 99 7.84 -8.36 4.68
C VAL A 99 7.34 -8.99 3.37
N TYR A 100 6.02 -9.18 3.22
CA TYR A 100 5.41 -9.75 2.02
C TYR A 100 5.26 -8.75 0.86
N ALA A 101 5.32 -7.45 1.16
CA ALA A 101 5.29 -6.37 0.19
C ALA A 101 6.69 -5.91 -0.30
N ASP A 102 7.74 -6.72 -0.10
CA ASP A 102 9.13 -6.44 -0.49
C ASP A 102 9.79 -5.21 0.19
N TYR A 103 9.19 -4.68 1.26
CA TYR A 103 9.78 -3.65 2.13
C TYR A 103 9.53 -3.98 3.60
N CYS A 104 10.36 -3.49 4.51
CA CYS A 104 10.29 -3.87 5.92
C CYS A 104 10.18 -2.62 6.79
N LEU A 105 8.96 -2.29 7.19
CA LEU A 105 8.71 -1.28 8.21
C LEU A 105 8.83 -1.94 9.58
N GLY A 106 9.50 -1.30 10.54
CA GLY A 106 9.53 -1.82 11.91
C GLY A 106 8.13 -1.93 12.51
N ASP A 107 7.98 -2.77 13.53
CA ASP A 107 6.76 -2.84 14.35
C ASP A 107 7.01 -2.22 15.74
N PRO A 108 6.38 -1.07 16.11
CA PRO A 108 5.36 -0.35 15.36
C PRO A 108 5.91 0.50 14.20
N VAL A 109 5.09 0.71 13.17
CA VAL A 109 5.45 1.48 11.97
C VAL A 109 5.75 2.95 12.35
N PRO A 110 6.95 3.47 12.03
CA PRO A 110 7.29 4.87 12.30
C PRO A 110 6.65 5.80 11.27
N LEU A 111 5.31 5.95 11.30
CA LEU A 111 4.54 6.60 10.24
C LEU A 111 5.06 7.99 9.84
N ARG A 112 5.45 8.83 10.82
CA ARG A 112 5.98 10.18 10.55
C ARG A 112 7.26 10.12 9.71
N GLU A 113 8.19 9.27 10.09
CA GLU A 113 9.46 9.09 9.36
C GLU A 113 9.19 8.60 7.93
N VAL A 114 8.30 7.62 7.78
CA VAL A 114 7.90 7.11 6.47
C VAL A 114 7.30 8.21 5.59
N VAL A 115 6.44 9.06 6.15
CA VAL A 115 5.88 10.22 5.44
C VAL A 115 6.97 11.19 5.03
N GLU A 116 7.91 11.51 5.93
CA GLU A 116 9.06 12.38 5.64
C GLU A 116 9.92 11.84 4.49
N HIS A 117 10.15 10.52 4.40
CA HIS A 117 10.86 9.89 3.29
C HIS A 117 10.11 10.00 1.95
N VAL A 118 8.77 9.83 1.97
CA VAL A 118 7.94 10.00 0.77
C VAL A 118 7.94 11.47 0.32
N VAL A 119 7.80 12.41 1.26
CA VAL A 119 7.87 13.86 0.99
C VAL A 119 9.25 14.25 0.44
N ALA A 120 10.34 13.70 0.97
CA ALA A 120 11.67 13.95 0.40
C ALA A 120 11.82 13.36 -1.02
N ALA A 121 11.12 12.27 -1.32
CA ALA A 121 11.22 11.61 -2.61
C ALA A 121 10.46 12.33 -3.74
N ILE A 122 9.39 13.08 -3.43
CA ILE A 122 8.62 13.83 -4.44
C ILE A 122 9.41 14.97 -5.08
N GLU A 123 10.48 15.45 -4.43
CA GLU A 123 11.42 16.43 -4.99
C GLU A 123 12.20 15.88 -6.20
N ASN A 124 12.22 14.55 -6.39
CA ASN A 124 12.87 13.95 -7.55
C ASN A 124 11.90 13.88 -8.74
N GLU A 125 12.01 14.86 -9.64
CA GLU A 125 11.17 14.95 -10.85
C GLU A 125 11.22 13.69 -11.73
N HIS A 126 12.38 13.02 -11.83
CA HIS A 126 12.50 11.79 -12.61
C HIS A 126 11.71 10.63 -11.98
N LEU A 127 11.72 10.55 -10.65
CA LEU A 127 10.96 9.56 -9.90
C LEU A 127 9.46 9.82 -10.03
N VAL A 128 9.03 11.08 -9.90
CA VAL A 128 7.63 11.50 -10.08
C VAL A 128 7.15 11.19 -11.51
N ALA A 129 7.93 11.55 -12.52
CA ALA A 129 7.57 11.31 -13.93
C ALA A 129 7.52 9.81 -14.29
N ALA A 130 8.36 8.97 -13.65
CA ALA A 130 8.37 7.54 -13.87
C ALA A 130 7.16 6.82 -13.23
N ASN A 131 6.51 7.44 -12.25
CA ASN A 131 5.41 6.85 -11.50
C ASN A 131 4.17 7.75 -11.60
N PRO A 132 3.28 7.54 -12.59
CA PRO A 132 2.11 8.41 -12.76
C PRO A 132 1.05 8.20 -11.66
N LEU A 133 1.07 7.07 -10.96
CA LEU A 133 0.12 6.76 -9.88
C LEU A 133 0.81 6.85 -8.52
N ALA A 134 0.12 7.49 -7.57
CA ALA A 134 0.63 7.75 -6.24
C ALA A 134 1.04 6.46 -5.50
N ARG A 135 0.28 5.38 -5.70
CA ARG A 135 0.57 4.06 -5.09
C ARG A 135 1.92 3.49 -5.56
N ASP A 136 2.27 3.70 -6.83
CA ASP A 136 3.47 3.13 -7.45
C ASP A 136 4.70 3.92 -6.96
N LEU A 137 4.57 5.25 -6.86
CA LEU A 137 5.57 6.11 -6.24
C LEU A 137 5.84 5.68 -4.78
N VAL A 138 4.80 5.60 -3.96
CA VAL A 138 4.93 5.23 -2.54
C VAL A 138 5.56 3.86 -2.41
N TYR A 139 5.09 2.86 -3.18
CA TYR A 139 5.69 1.53 -3.19
C TYR A 139 7.19 1.56 -3.53
N GLN A 140 7.58 2.29 -4.56
CA GLN A 140 8.98 2.37 -4.97
C GLN A 140 9.86 3.05 -3.92
N VAL A 141 9.37 4.12 -3.28
CA VAL A 141 10.07 4.79 -2.17
C VAL A 141 10.27 3.82 -1.01
N LEU A 142 9.21 3.11 -0.60
CA LEU A 142 9.29 2.17 0.52
C LEU A 142 10.28 1.04 0.24
N ARG A 143 10.29 0.48 -0.97
CA ARG A 143 11.26 -0.56 -1.34
C ARG A 143 12.71 -0.09 -1.36
N ARG A 144 12.94 1.16 -1.74
CA ARG A 144 14.28 1.75 -1.81
C ARG A 144 14.81 2.09 -0.42
N ASP A 145 13.97 2.71 0.41
CA ASP A 145 14.39 3.31 1.68
C ASP A 145 14.23 2.35 2.86
N TYR A 146 13.34 1.35 2.75
CA TYR A 146 13.10 0.33 3.76
C TYR A 146 13.31 -1.10 3.21
N PRO A 147 14.49 -1.42 2.65
CA PRO A 147 14.76 -2.77 2.16
C PRO A 147 14.76 -3.74 3.34
N CYS A 148 14.12 -4.89 3.15
CA CYS A 148 14.26 -5.97 4.13
C CYS A 148 15.70 -6.49 4.14
N ALA A 149 16.36 -6.44 5.31
CA ALA A 149 17.68 -7.02 5.46
C ALA A 149 17.66 -8.51 5.09
N LEU A 150 18.53 -8.91 4.15
CA LEU A 150 18.93 -10.30 4.01
C LEU A 150 19.91 -10.58 5.15
N GLU A 151 19.53 -11.44 6.10
CA GLU A 151 20.49 -11.92 7.11
C GLU A 151 21.71 -12.51 6.39
N LYS A 152 22.90 -11.98 6.71
CA LYS A 152 24.19 -12.59 6.35
C LYS A 152 24.41 -13.85 7.18
#